data_AF-A0A379AIE7-F1
#
_entry.id   AF-A0A379AIE7-F1
#
_cell.length_a   1.000
_cell.length_b   1.000
_cell.length_c   1.000
_cell.angle_alpha   90.00
_cell.angle_beta   90.00
_cell.angle_gamma   90.00
#
_symmetry.space_group_name_H-M   'P 1'
#
loop_
_entity.id
_entity.type
_entity.pdbx_description
1 polymer ?
#
loop_
_entity_poly.entity_id
_entity_poly.type
_entity_poly.pdbx_seq_one_letter_code
_entity_poly.pdbx_strand_id
1 'polypeptide(L)' 'MDALEELTGHAEKVLQLLNLPYRKVLLCTGDMGFGSTKTYDLEVWLPAQNTYREISSLFQHG' A
#
# COMPACT_ATOMS: atom_id res chain seq x y z
N MET A 1 4.34 5.76 17.52
CA MET A 1 3.32 5.25 16.58
C MET A 1 3.81 5.61 15.20
N ASP A 2 4.16 4.62 14.37
CA ASP A 2 4.56 4.85 12.97
C ASP A 2 3.31 5.35 12.23
N ALA A 3 3.24 6.64 11.91
CA ALA A 3 2.10 7.24 11.19
C ALA A 3 1.80 6.53 9.86
N LEU A 4 2.81 5.90 9.28
CA LEU A 4 2.71 5.05 8.09
C LEU A 4 1.82 3.83 8.30
N GLU A 5 1.90 3.17 9.47
CA GLU A 5 1.05 2.02 9.77
C GLU A 5 -0.41 2.43 9.95
N GLU A 6 -0.67 3.59 10.58
CA GLU A 6 -2.02 4.13 10.71
C GLU A 6 -2.62 4.49 9.34
N LEU A 7 -1.86 5.16 8.46
CA LEU A 7 -2.31 5.47 7.10
C LEU A 7 -2.58 4.21 6.28
N THR A 8 -1.71 3.20 6.40
CA THR A 8 -1.89 1.91 5.74
C THR A 8 -3.16 1.23 6.24
N GLY A 9 -3.39 1.22 7.56
CA GLY A 9 -4.60 0.66 8.16
C GLY A 9 -5.89 1.35 7.70
N HIS A 10 -5.88 2.66 7.49
CA HIS A 10 -7.04 3.37 6.93
C HIS A 10 -7.36 2.94 5.50
N ALA A 11 -6.33 2.84 4.65
CA ALA A 11 -6.52 2.41 3.26
C ALA A 11 -6.97 0.94 3.17
N GLU A 12 -6.38 0.05 3.98
CA GLU A 12 -6.83 -1.34 4.09
C GLU A 12 -8.29 -1.45 4.54
N LYS A 13 -8.71 -0.62 5.49
CA LYS A 13 -10.08 -0.64 6.01
C LYS A 13 -11.11 -0.29 4.93
N VAL A 14 -10.80 0.62 4.02
CA VAL A 14 -11.66 0.91 2.87
C VAL A 14 -11.80 -0.32 1.96
N LEU A 15 -10.71 -1.06 1.72
CA LEU A 15 -10.73 -2.28 0.90
C LEU A 15 -11.51 -3.41 1.57
N GLN A 16 -11.37 -3.56 2.88
CA GLN A 16 -12.14 -4.51 3.69
C GLN A 16 -13.64 -4.17 3.64
N LEU A 17 -14.02 -2.90 3.73
CA LEU A 17 -15.42 -2.46 3.62
C LEU A 17 -16.00 -2.73 2.23
N LEU A 18 -15.19 -2.59 1.18
CA LEU A 18 -15.57 -2.93 -0.19
C LEU A 18 -15.51 -4.45 -0.46
N ASN A 19 -15.06 -5.25 0.52
CA ASN A 19 -14.88 -6.69 0.43
C ASN A 19 -14.01 -7.11 -0.77
N LEU A 20 -13.02 -6.27 -1.10
CA LEU A 20 -12.11 -6.49 -2.22
C LEU A 20 -10.86 -7.23 -1.73
N PRO A 21 -10.44 -8.32 -2.40
CA PRO A 21 -9.17 -8.96 -2.08
C PRO A 21 -8.04 -7.98 -2.39
N TYR A 22 -7.14 -7.79 -1.44
CA TYR A 22 -5.98 -6.91 -1.61
C TYR A 22 -4.73 -7.54 -0.99
N ARG A 23 -3.55 -7.08 -1.41
CA ARG A 23 -2.27 -7.45 -0.84
C ARG A 23 -1.46 -6.20 -0.52
N LYS A 24 -0.66 -6.28 0.54
CA LYS A 24 0.26 -5.24 0.99
C LYS A 24 1.68 -5.65 0.60
N VAL A 25 2.35 -4.78 -0.14
CA VAL A 25 3.74 -4.97 -0.56
C VAL A 25 4.59 -3.93 0.16
N LEU A 26 5.58 -4.40 0.92
CA LEU A 26 6.60 -3.51 1.48
C LEU A 26 7.73 -3.40 0.45
N LEU A 27 7.93 -2.21 -0.09
CA LEU A 27 9.14 -1.93 -0.86
C LEU A 27 10.28 -1.67 0.13
N CYS A 28 11.38 -2.41 -0.02
CA CYS A 28 12.59 -2.15 0.74
C CYS A 28 13.43 -1.06 0.06
N THR A 29 14.14 -0.28 0.87
CA THR A 29 14.92 0.96 0.64
C THR A 29 15.88 1.03 -0.55
N GLY A 30 16.00 -0.01 -1.38
CA GLY A 30 16.91 -0.06 -2.54
C GLY A 30 16.50 0.78 -3.74
N ASP A 31 15.21 1.17 -3.83
CA ASP A 31 14.64 1.93 -4.98
C ASP A 31 13.90 3.20 -4.54
N MET A 32 14.16 3.66 -3.31
CA MET A 32 13.51 4.83 -2.74
C MET A 32 14.31 6.10 -3.03
N GLY A 33 13.77 6.97 -3.88
CA GLY A 33 14.32 8.29 -4.16
C GLY A 33 14.58 9.09 -2.88
N PHE A 34 15.85 9.40 -2.63
CA PHE A 34 16.42 10.47 -1.78
C PHE A 34 15.54 11.06 -0.64
N GLY A 35 14.91 10.23 0.20
CA GLY A 35 14.14 10.72 1.36
C GLY A 35 13.06 9.79 1.93
N SER A 36 12.66 8.72 1.25
CA SER A 36 11.68 7.77 1.80
C SER A 36 12.36 6.68 2.63
N THR A 37 11.92 6.49 3.88
CA THR A 37 12.49 5.48 4.81
C THR A 37 11.80 4.13 4.71
N LYS A 38 10.49 4.12 4.36
CA LYS A 38 9.65 2.94 4.12
C LYS A 38 8.53 3.30 3.15
N THR A 39 8.21 2.39 2.24
CA THR A 39 7.07 2.52 1.31
C THR A 39 6.23 1.25 1.35
N TYR A 40 4.91 1.41 1.47
CA TYR A 40 3.93 0.34 1.32
C TYR A 40 3.09 0.60 0.08
N ASP A 41 2.99 -0.41 -0.78
CA ASP A 41 2.02 -0.45 -1.86
C ASP A 41 0.85 -1.36 -1.50
N LEU A 42 -0.36 -0.84 -1.72
CA LEU A 42 -1.59 -1.61 -1.63
C LEU A 42 -2.04 -1.93 -3.05
N GLU A 43 -2.10 -3.22 -3.34
CA GLU A 43 -2.56 -3.72 -4.61
C GLU A 43 -3.89 -4.47 -4.43
N VAL A 44 -4.90 -4.06 -5.18
CA VAL A 44 -6.21 -4.71 -5.15
C VAL A 44 -6.30 -5.74 -6.27
N TRP A 45 -6.97 -6.85 -6.02
CA TRP A 45 -7.28 -7.85 -7.04
C TRP A 45 -8.42 -7.34 -7.93
N LEU A 46 -8.15 -7.18 -9.22
CA LEU A 46 -9.20 -6.89 -10.19
C LEU A 46 -9.56 -8.17 -10.96
N PRO A 47 -10.71 -8.80 -10.66
CA PRO A 47 -11.16 -9.96 -11.43
C PRO A 47 -11.39 -9.62 -12.90
N ALA A 48 -11.75 -8.37 -13.21
CA ALA A 48 -11.93 -7.89 -14.58
C ALA A 48 -10.65 -7.90 -15.43
N GLN A 49 -9.48 -7.76 -14.81
CA GLN A 49 -8.18 -7.79 -15.49
C GLN A 49 -7.33 -9.01 -15.11
N ASN A 50 -7.89 -9.92 -14.27
CA ASN A 50 -7.22 -11.08 -13.70
C ASN A 50 -5.81 -10.78 -13.16
N THR A 51 -5.64 -9.60 -12.54
CA THR A 51 -4.34 -9.13 -12.06
C THR A 51 -4.50 -8.22 -10.85
N TYR A 52 -3.41 -8.07 -10.10
CA TYR A 52 -3.30 -7.07 -9.05
C TYR A 52 -2.96 -5.71 -9.68
N ARG A 53 -3.63 -4.66 -9.25
CA ARG A 53 -3.27 -3.28 -9.61
C ARG A 53 -2.99 -2.48 -8.37
N GLU A 54 -1.92 -1.70 -8.43
CA GLU A 54 -1.61 -0.68 -7.44
C GLU A 54 -2.74 0.36 -7.40
N ILE A 55 -3.28 0.58 -6.22
CA ILE A 55 -4.32 1.59 -5.98
C ILE A 55 -3.84 2.71 -5.08
N SER A 56 -2.80 2.49 -4.29
CA SER A 56 -2.28 3.45 -3.32
C SER A 56 -0.85 3.09 -2.94
N SER A 57 0.03 4.10 -3.02
CA SER A 57 1.41 4.04 -2.53
C SER A 57 1.54 4.99 -1.33
N LEU A 58 2.02 4.46 -0.21
CA LEU A 58 2.17 5.17 1.05
C LEU A 58 3.65 5.19 1.42
N PHE A 59 4.24 6.38 1.50
CA PHE A 59 5.65 6.55 1.83
C PHE A 59 5.80 7.49 3.03
N GLN A 60 6.76 7.16 3.90
CA GLN A 60 7.16 8.03 5.00
C GLN A 60 8.43 8.79 4.61
N HIS A 61 8.30 10.12 4.51
CA HIS A 61 9.45 11.02 4.43
C HIS A 61 10.01 11.23 5.84
N GLY A 62 11.33 11.08 5.99
CA GLY A 62 12.06 11.27 7.24
C GLY A 62 12.43 12.73 7.49
#